data_AF-A0A392QRB9-F1
#
_entry.id   AF-A0A392QRB9-F1
#
_cell.length_a   1.000
_cell.length_b   1.000
_cell.length_c   1.000
_cell.angle_alpha   90.00
_cell.angle_beta   90.00
_cell.angle_gamma   90.00
#
_symmetry.space_group_name_H-M   'P 1'
#
loop_
_entity.id
_entity.type
_entity.pdbx_description
1 polymer ?
#
loop_
_entity_poly.entity_id
_entity_poly.type
_entity_poly.pdbx_seq_one_letter_code
_entity_poly.pdbx_strand_id
1 'polypeptide(L)'
;IINEPTAAALAYGLDKRITNCDGERNIFIFDLGGGTFDVSLLTIKDEVFQVKATAGNTHLGGEDFDNRMVNYLAQEFKNKKKVDITGNPRALRRLRTACERAKKTLSFSSFTTIEVDSLFQGIDFFTSITRAKFEEINMDLFNGCLKTVESCLADAKMDKSSIHDVVLVGGSSRIPKV
;
A
#
# COMPACT_ATOMS: atom_id res chain seq x y z
N ILE A 1 -22.98 -3.41 -13.15
CA ILE A 1 -21.91 -2.97 -12.22
C ILE A 1 -20.80 -4.01 -12.33
N ILE A 2 -19.60 -3.61 -12.73
CA ILE A 2 -18.42 -4.50 -12.82
C ILE A 2 -17.66 -4.38 -11.49
N ASN A 3 -17.21 -5.51 -10.94
CA ASN A 3 -16.37 -5.50 -9.75
C ASN A 3 -14.96 -4.97 -10.08
N GLU A 4 -14.40 -4.20 -9.16
CA GLU A 4 -13.08 -3.56 -9.27
C GLU A 4 -11.95 -4.48 -9.78
N PRO A 5 -11.79 -5.74 -9.31
CA PRO A 5 -10.74 -6.62 -9.85
C PRO A 5 -10.94 -6.94 -11.34
N THR A 6 -12.17 -7.17 -11.79
CA THR A 6 -12.42 -7.41 -13.22
C THR A 6 -12.15 -6.14 -14.04
N ALA A 7 -12.54 -4.98 -13.52
CA ALA A 7 -12.24 -3.70 -14.16
C ALA A 7 -10.73 -3.45 -14.27
N ALA A 8 -9.96 -3.78 -13.23
CA ALA A 8 -8.50 -3.68 -13.23
C ALA A 8 -7.85 -4.64 -14.24
N ALA A 9 -8.30 -5.90 -14.30
CA ALA A 9 -7.82 -6.86 -15.31
C ALA A 9 -8.08 -6.38 -16.74
N LEU A 10 -9.28 -5.85 -17.00
CA LEU A 10 -9.65 -5.28 -18.30
C LEU A 10 -8.81 -4.05 -18.64
N ALA A 11 -8.64 -3.12 -17.69
CA ALA A 11 -7.87 -1.88 -17.87
C ALA A 11 -6.38 -2.14 -18.14
N TYR A 12 -5.82 -3.24 -17.63
CA TYR A 12 -4.42 -3.62 -17.88
C TYR A 12 -4.17 -4.09 -19.33
N GLY A 13 -5.19 -4.04 -20.19
CA GLY A 13 -5.04 -4.39 -21.61
C GLY A 13 -4.81 -5.88 -21.83
N LEU A 14 -5.16 -6.70 -20.83
CA LEU A 14 -5.16 -8.15 -21.00
C LEU A 14 -6.06 -8.56 -22.16
N ASP A 15 -7.09 -7.78 -22.51
CA ASP A 15 -7.94 -7.98 -23.69
C ASP A 15 -7.15 -8.26 -25.00
N LYS A 16 -6.03 -7.54 -25.23
CA LYS A 16 -5.16 -7.75 -26.41
C LYS A 16 -4.28 -9.00 -26.32
N ARG A 17 -4.00 -9.48 -25.11
CA ARG A 17 -3.32 -10.77 -24.90
C ARG A 17 -4.32 -11.92 -24.94
N ILE A 18 -5.51 -11.73 -24.37
CA ILE A 18 -6.63 -12.67 -24.30
C ILE A 18 -7.10 -13.08 -25.70
N THR A 19 -7.23 -12.12 -26.62
CA THR A 19 -7.62 -12.39 -28.02
C THR A 19 -6.63 -13.25 -28.82
N ASN A 20 -5.40 -13.45 -28.32
CA ASN A 20 -4.37 -14.29 -28.95
C ASN A 20 -3.93 -15.47 -28.05
N CYS A 21 -4.64 -15.75 -26.95
CA CYS A 21 -4.32 -16.85 -26.04
C CYS A 21 -5.28 -18.02 -26.27
N ASP A 22 -4.81 -19.07 -26.95
CA ASP A 22 -5.46 -20.39 -26.93
C ASP A 22 -5.16 -21.07 -25.57
N GLY A 23 -5.81 -20.62 -24.49
CA GLY A 23 -5.61 -21.25 -23.17
C GLY A 23 -6.19 -20.51 -21.97
N GLU A 24 -6.31 -21.24 -20.87
CA GLU A 24 -6.68 -20.71 -19.55
C GLU A 24 -5.55 -19.86 -18.98
N ARG A 25 -5.87 -18.66 -18.50
CA ARG A 25 -4.89 -17.71 -17.95
C ARG A 25 -5.32 -17.22 -16.58
N ASN A 26 -4.44 -17.37 -15.61
CA ASN A 26 -4.69 -16.95 -14.22
C ASN A 26 -3.96 -15.66 -13.91
N ILE A 27 -4.71 -14.66 -13.47
CA ILE A 27 -4.23 -13.31 -13.15
C ILE A 27 -4.49 -13.03 -11.68
N PHE A 28 -3.45 -12.66 -10.98
CA PHE A 28 -3.54 -12.21 -9.60
C PHE A 28 -3.55 -10.68 -9.55
N ILE A 29 -4.54 -10.11 -8.89
CA ILE A 29 -4.67 -8.66 -8.71
C ILE A 29 -4.31 -8.36 -7.26
N PHE A 30 -3.40 -7.41 -7.09
CA PHE A 30 -2.98 -6.89 -5.80
C PHE A 30 -3.29 -5.40 -5.78
N ASP A 31 -4.32 -4.99 -5.03
CA ASP A 31 -4.74 -3.61 -4.89
C ASP A 31 -4.46 -3.09 -3.49
N LEU A 32 -3.44 -2.22 -3.36
CA LEU A 32 -3.13 -1.56 -2.10
C LEU A 32 -3.39 -0.06 -2.23
N GLY A 33 -4.57 0.33 -1.75
CA GLY A 33 -5.10 1.68 -1.85
C GLY A 33 -4.67 2.59 -0.70
N GLY A 34 -5.50 3.59 -0.43
CA GLY A 34 -5.33 4.54 0.66
C GLY A 34 -5.76 3.99 2.03
N GLY A 35 -6.88 3.26 2.08
CA GLY A 35 -7.41 2.70 3.33
C GLY A 35 -7.74 1.20 3.29
N THR A 36 -7.73 0.59 2.10
CA THR A 36 -8.02 -0.84 1.94
C THR A 36 -6.92 -1.53 1.16
N PHE A 37 -6.83 -2.83 1.42
CA PHE A 37 -5.98 -3.75 0.72
C PHE A 37 -6.83 -4.92 0.25
N ASP A 38 -6.87 -5.17 -1.04
CA ASP A 38 -7.69 -6.22 -1.63
C ASP A 38 -6.84 -7.03 -2.61
N VAL A 39 -7.01 -8.35 -2.60
CA VAL A 39 -6.41 -9.26 -3.56
C VAL A 39 -7.49 -10.10 -4.20
N SER A 40 -7.32 -10.41 -5.48
CA SER A 40 -8.26 -11.27 -6.19
C SER A 40 -7.52 -12.13 -7.20
N LEU A 41 -7.91 -13.39 -7.28
CA LEU A 41 -7.45 -14.30 -8.31
C LEU A 41 -8.55 -14.50 -9.34
N LEU A 42 -8.22 -14.24 -10.60
CA LEU A 42 -9.13 -14.39 -11.72
C LEU A 42 -8.54 -15.39 -12.70
N THR A 43 -9.42 -16.18 -13.30
CA THR A 43 -9.12 -17.01 -14.46
C THR A 43 -9.86 -16.46 -15.66
N ILE A 44 -9.17 -16.41 -16.78
CA ILE A 44 -9.73 -16.01 -18.06
C ILE A 44 -9.63 -17.20 -19.01
N LYS A 45 -10.75 -17.53 -19.62
CA LYS A 45 -10.85 -18.55 -20.67
C LYS A 45 -11.98 -18.18 -21.63
N ASP A 46 -11.72 -18.19 -22.93
CA ASP A 46 -12.72 -17.90 -23.97
C ASP A 46 -13.49 -16.58 -23.71
N GLU A 47 -12.75 -15.52 -23.36
CA GLU A 47 -13.27 -14.18 -22.98
C GLU A 47 -14.14 -14.14 -21.69
N VAL A 48 -14.31 -15.28 -21.01
CA VAL A 48 -15.04 -15.36 -19.74
C VAL A 48 -14.07 -15.12 -18.57
N PHE A 49 -14.40 -14.12 -17.75
CA PHE A 49 -13.70 -13.82 -16.51
C PHE A 49 -14.38 -14.55 -15.35
N GLN A 50 -13.64 -15.43 -14.67
CA GLN A 50 -14.11 -16.10 -13.46
C GLN A 50 -13.23 -15.70 -12.27
N VAL A 51 -13.83 -15.08 -11.26
CA VAL A 51 -13.17 -14.86 -9.97
C VAL A 51 -13.09 -16.20 -9.23
N LYS A 52 -11.88 -16.61 -8.84
CA LYS A 52 -11.62 -17.85 -8.09
C LYS A 52 -11.65 -17.61 -6.59
N ALA A 53 -11.04 -16.52 -6.13
CA ALA A 53 -11.07 -16.08 -4.75
C ALA A 53 -10.80 -14.59 -4.66
N THR A 54 -11.28 -14.00 -3.56
CA THR A 54 -10.99 -12.62 -3.17
C THR A 54 -10.75 -12.61 -1.67
N ALA A 55 -9.71 -11.91 -1.24
CA ALA A 55 -9.43 -11.68 0.17
C ALA A 55 -8.99 -10.22 0.34
N GLY A 56 -9.10 -9.67 1.55
CA GLY A 56 -8.75 -8.28 1.77
C GLY A 56 -8.68 -7.91 3.24
N ASN A 57 -8.22 -6.68 3.48
CA ASN A 57 -8.21 -6.01 4.76
C ASN A 57 -8.73 -4.58 4.56
N THR A 58 -9.91 -4.31 5.10
CA THR A 58 -10.59 -3.02 5.00
C THR A 58 -9.98 -1.92 5.87
N HIS A 59 -8.94 -2.24 6.64
CA HIS A 59 -8.24 -1.34 7.55
C HIS A 59 -6.71 -1.44 7.34
N LEU A 60 -6.28 -1.54 6.08
CA LEU A 60 -4.88 -1.57 5.71
C LEU A 60 -4.68 -0.83 4.39
N GLY A 61 -3.96 0.29 4.43
CA GLY A 61 -3.59 1.01 3.23
C GLY A 61 -2.53 2.10 3.45
N GLY A 62 -2.46 3.00 2.48
CA GLY A 62 -1.60 4.18 2.48
C GLY A 62 -1.60 4.97 3.79
N GLU A 63 -2.77 5.16 4.38
CA GLU A 63 -2.99 5.94 5.60
C GLU A 63 -2.40 5.28 6.84
N ASP A 64 -2.34 3.94 6.89
CA ASP A 64 -1.72 3.20 7.99
C ASP A 64 -0.21 3.40 8.01
N PHE A 65 0.43 3.39 6.83
CA PHE A 65 1.85 3.74 6.71
C PHE A 65 2.11 5.19 7.16
N ASP A 66 1.22 6.12 6.80
CA ASP A 66 1.32 7.52 7.24
C ASP A 66 1.13 7.64 8.75
N ASN A 67 0.20 6.86 9.34
CA ASN A 67 -0.01 6.79 10.79
C ASN A 67 1.25 6.32 11.53
N ARG A 68 1.95 5.29 11.02
CA ARG A 68 3.22 4.82 11.62
C ARG A 68 4.29 5.90 11.59
N MET A 69 4.42 6.60 10.47
CA MET A 69 5.36 7.73 10.36
C MET A 69 5.00 8.86 11.32
N VAL A 70 3.72 9.24 11.43
CA VAL A 70 3.27 10.28 12.37
C VAL A 70 3.60 9.91 13.80
N ASN A 71 3.33 8.66 14.21
CA ASN A 71 3.62 8.21 15.58
C ASN A 71 5.12 8.23 15.87
N TYR A 72 5.94 7.72 14.95
CA TYR A 72 7.39 7.75 15.06
C TYR A 72 7.94 9.18 15.21
N LEU A 73 7.49 10.09 14.34
CA LEU A 73 7.98 11.46 14.32
C LEU A 73 7.41 12.33 15.44
N ALA A 74 6.20 12.06 15.92
CA ALA A 74 5.65 12.72 17.11
C ALA A 74 6.47 12.38 18.36
N GLN A 75 6.88 11.11 18.50
CA GLN A 75 7.78 10.69 19.56
C GLN A 75 9.16 11.34 19.42
N GLU A 76 9.67 11.46 18.20
CA GLU A 76 10.94 12.14 17.93
C GLU A 76 10.87 13.64 18.28
N PHE A 77 9.79 14.32 17.90
CA PHE A 77 9.53 15.72 18.27
C PHE A 77 9.50 15.87 19.80
N LYS A 78 8.79 14.98 20.50
CA LYS A 78 8.76 14.96 21.96
C LYS A 78 10.15 14.78 22.57
N ASN A 79 10.96 13.89 22.02
CA ASN A 79 12.32 13.65 22.52
C ASN A 79 13.25 14.85 22.29
N LYS A 80 13.19 15.48 21.11
CA LYS A 80 14.04 16.61 20.70
C LYS A 80 13.62 17.94 21.33
N LYS A 81 12.32 18.21 21.40
CA LYS A 81 11.75 19.50 21.83
C LYS A 81 11.16 19.47 23.24
N LYS A 82 11.09 18.29 23.88
CA LYS A 82 10.52 18.08 25.22
C LYS A 82 9.04 18.48 25.34
N VAL A 83 8.30 18.44 24.23
CA VAL A 83 6.89 18.81 24.13
C VAL A 83 6.09 17.74 23.41
N ASP A 84 4.95 17.35 23.98
CA ASP A 84 4.07 16.33 23.41
C ASP A 84 2.98 16.96 22.53
N ILE A 85 2.90 16.51 21.27
CA ILE A 85 1.93 16.99 20.29
C ILE A 85 0.78 16.01 20.05
N THR A 86 0.79 14.83 20.69
CA THR A 86 -0.20 13.76 20.46
C THR A 86 -1.63 14.19 20.83
N GLY A 87 -1.78 15.13 21.76
CA GLY A 87 -3.06 15.75 22.11
C GLY A 87 -3.50 16.91 21.21
N ASN A 88 -2.74 17.27 20.16
CA ASN A 88 -3.05 18.40 19.29
C ASN A 88 -3.41 17.96 17.86
N PRO A 89 -4.71 17.88 17.52
CA PRO A 89 -5.16 17.43 16.20
C PRO A 89 -4.62 18.29 15.04
N ARG A 90 -4.43 19.60 15.25
CA ARG A 90 -3.91 20.50 14.23
C ARG A 90 -2.43 20.20 13.92
N ALA A 91 -1.60 20.00 14.94
CA ALA A 91 -0.21 19.63 14.78
C ALA A 91 -0.08 18.25 14.11
N LEU A 92 -0.85 17.26 14.59
CA LEU A 92 -0.85 15.91 14.00
C LEU A 92 -1.29 15.90 12.53
N ARG A 93 -2.32 16.68 12.16
CA ARG A 93 -2.73 16.80 10.74
C ARG A 93 -1.62 17.36 9.86
N ARG A 94 -0.90 18.38 10.34
CA ARG A 94 0.22 18.98 9.59
C ARG A 94 1.39 18.00 9.44
N LEU A 95 1.73 17.30 10.53
CA LEU A 95 2.75 16.27 10.50
C LEU A 95 2.38 15.13 9.54
N ARG A 96 1.11 14.72 9.52
CA ARG A 96 0.58 13.70 8.59
C ARG A 96 0.75 14.09 7.13
N THR A 97 0.41 15.33 6.75
CA THR A 97 0.64 15.81 5.37
C THR A 97 2.12 15.76 4.99
N ALA A 98 3.01 16.07 5.93
CA ALA A 98 4.45 15.94 5.73
C ALA A 98 4.88 14.47 5.58
N CYS A 99 4.33 13.56 6.40
CA CYS A 99 4.60 12.12 6.34
C CYS A 99 4.16 11.51 5.01
N GLU A 100 2.96 11.85 4.51
CA GLU A 100 2.46 11.34 3.24
C GLU A 100 3.39 11.75 2.07
N ARG A 101 3.86 13.01 2.06
CA ARG A 101 4.84 13.50 1.08
C ARG A 101 6.18 12.77 1.20
N ALA A 102 6.65 12.57 2.42
CA ALA A 102 7.88 11.84 2.69
C ALA A 102 7.78 10.37 2.23
N LYS A 103 6.68 9.68 2.55
CA LYS A 103 6.39 8.32 2.08
C LYS A 103 6.46 8.22 0.56
N LYS A 104 5.76 9.12 -0.16
CA LYS A 104 5.79 9.17 -1.64
C LYS A 104 7.21 9.40 -2.17
N THR A 105 8.02 10.21 -1.50
CA THR A 105 9.42 10.45 -1.88
C THR A 105 10.29 9.21 -1.63
N LEU A 106 10.08 8.53 -0.50
CA LEU A 106 10.79 7.30 -0.15
C LEU A 106 10.47 6.14 -1.09
N SER A 107 9.36 6.17 -1.83
CA SER A 107 9.11 5.21 -2.91
C SER A 107 10.16 5.29 -4.04
N PHE A 108 10.83 6.43 -4.21
CA PHE A 108 11.81 6.65 -5.29
C PHE A 108 13.21 6.97 -4.77
N SER A 109 13.34 7.50 -3.55
CA SER A 109 14.61 7.83 -2.90
C SER A 109 14.88 6.94 -1.68
N SER A 110 16.15 6.74 -1.33
CA SER A 110 16.56 6.04 -0.11
C SER A 110 16.42 6.89 1.15
N PHE A 111 16.27 8.21 1.00
CA PHE A 111 16.11 9.16 2.12
C PHE A 111 15.30 10.39 1.71
N THR A 112 14.76 11.11 2.70
CA THR A 112 14.15 12.44 2.52
C THR A 112 14.26 13.26 3.81
N THR A 113 14.18 14.58 3.70
CA THR A 113 13.97 15.48 4.83
C THR A 113 12.47 15.71 5.06
N ILE A 114 12.12 16.07 6.30
CA ILE A 114 10.77 16.43 6.72
C ILE A 114 10.87 17.76 7.45
N GLU A 115 10.14 18.74 6.94
CA GLU A 115 10.17 20.12 7.41
C GLU A 115 8.74 20.61 7.62
N VAL A 116 8.45 21.07 8.84
CA VAL A 116 7.16 21.65 9.20
C VAL A 116 7.37 22.88 10.07
N ASP A 117 7.22 24.05 9.46
CA ASP A 117 7.33 25.34 10.16
C ASP A 117 6.27 25.46 11.25
N SER A 118 6.62 26.00 12.41
CA SER A 118 5.71 26.26 13.53
C SER A 118 4.79 25.09 13.84
N LEU A 119 5.28 23.84 13.79
CA LEU A 119 4.49 22.62 13.97
C LEU A 119 3.60 22.70 15.22
N PHE A 120 4.17 23.16 16.34
CA PHE A 120 3.45 23.35 17.60
C PHE A 120 4.02 24.54 18.39
N GLN A 121 3.16 25.45 18.85
CA GLN A 121 3.54 26.63 19.66
C GLN A 121 4.71 27.46 19.07
N GLY A 122 4.75 27.62 17.75
CA GLY A 122 5.83 28.35 17.05
C GLY A 122 7.14 27.58 16.92
N ILE A 123 7.21 26.32 17.37
CA ILE A 123 8.38 25.46 17.26
C ILE A 123 8.37 24.77 15.90
N ASP A 124 9.41 25.02 15.10
CA ASP A 124 9.65 24.32 13.85
C ASP A 124 10.11 22.87 14.09
N PHE A 125 9.75 21.99 13.15
CA PHE A 125 10.24 20.62 13.13
C PHE A 125 11.02 20.33 11.85
N PHE A 126 12.29 20.00 12.02
CA PHE A 126 13.20 19.60 10.95
C PHE A 126 13.83 18.25 11.32
N THR A 127 13.67 17.27 10.45
CA THR A 127 14.31 15.95 10.59
C THR A 127 14.49 15.27 9.24
N SER A 128 15.07 14.07 9.23
CA SER A 128 15.18 13.21 8.07
C SER A 128 14.77 11.79 8.40
N ILE A 129 14.34 11.05 7.37
CA ILE A 129 14.00 9.64 7.49
C ILE A 129 14.54 8.88 6.26
N THR A 130 15.00 7.65 6.50
CA THR A 130 15.46 6.75 5.44
C THR A 130 14.36 5.76 5.06
N ARG A 131 14.44 5.21 3.84
CA ARG A 131 13.56 4.13 3.40
C ARG A 131 13.68 2.91 4.32
N ALA A 132 14.89 2.58 4.76
CA ALA A 132 15.12 1.47 5.69
C ALA A 132 14.34 1.67 7.01
N LYS A 133 14.35 2.88 7.60
CA LYS A 133 13.57 3.16 8.81
C LYS A 133 12.06 3.12 8.54
N PHE A 134 11.61 3.65 7.41
CA PHE A 134 10.21 3.53 6.99
C PHE A 134 9.78 2.07 6.85
N GLU A 135 10.62 1.21 6.25
CA GLU A 135 10.31 -0.21 6.11
C GLU A 135 10.26 -0.93 7.46
N GLU A 136 11.21 -0.62 8.35
CA GLU A 136 11.30 -1.18 9.69
C GLU A 136 10.02 -0.92 10.51
N ILE A 137 9.52 0.32 10.54
CA ILE A 137 8.33 0.68 11.35
C ILE A 137 7.00 0.17 10.77
N ASN A 138 7.02 -0.38 9.55
CA ASN A 138 5.86 -0.90 8.83
C ASN A 138 5.96 -2.40 8.51
N MET A 139 6.97 -3.10 9.04
CA MET A 139 7.25 -4.49 8.67
C MET A 139 6.06 -5.43 8.93
N ASP A 140 5.33 -5.22 10.02
CA ASP A 140 4.15 -6.01 10.35
C ASP A 140 2.99 -5.80 9.36
N LEU A 141 2.85 -4.58 8.82
CA LEU A 141 1.84 -4.27 7.79
C LEU A 141 2.18 -4.98 6.46
N PHE A 142 3.46 -4.97 6.04
CA PHE A 142 3.89 -5.71 4.85
C PHE A 142 3.71 -7.23 5.00
N ASN A 143 4.03 -7.77 6.17
CA ASN A 143 3.77 -9.18 6.47
C ASN A 143 2.26 -9.48 6.49
N GLY A 144 1.44 -8.52 6.91
CA GLY A 144 -0.02 -8.59 6.79
C GLY A 144 -0.46 -8.76 5.34
N CYS A 145 0.12 -8.01 4.40
CA CYS A 145 -0.18 -8.15 2.98
C CYS A 145 0.10 -9.56 2.46
N LEU A 146 1.27 -10.13 2.80
CA LEU A 146 1.65 -11.48 2.39
C LEU A 146 0.68 -12.55 2.91
N LYS A 147 0.22 -12.43 4.16
CA LYS A 147 -0.77 -13.37 4.73
C LYS A 147 -2.09 -13.37 3.95
N THR A 148 -2.58 -12.21 3.54
CA THR A 148 -3.81 -12.13 2.74
C THR A 148 -3.61 -12.71 1.34
N VAL A 149 -2.43 -12.52 0.73
CA VAL A 149 -2.07 -13.16 -0.55
C VAL A 149 -2.08 -14.69 -0.41
N GLU A 150 -1.46 -15.23 0.63
CA GLU A 150 -1.44 -16.67 0.93
C GLU A 150 -2.86 -17.22 1.15
N SER A 151 -3.70 -16.50 1.91
CA SER A 151 -5.11 -16.87 2.11
C SER A 151 -5.87 -16.92 0.79
N CYS A 152 -5.70 -15.91 -0.07
CA CYS A 152 -6.38 -15.86 -1.37
C CYS A 152 -5.98 -17.04 -2.27
N LEU A 153 -4.71 -17.42 -2.29
CA LEU A 153 -4.22 -18.58 -3.05
C LEU A 153 -4.78 -19.90 -2.49
N ALA A 154 -4.83 -20.02 -1.16
CA ALA A 154 -5.39 -21.18 -0.49
C ALA A 154 -6.89 -21.35 -0.76
N ASP A 155 -7.67 -20.27 -0.68
CA ASP A 155 -9.11 -20.26 -0.95
C ASP A 155 -9.41 -20.60 -2.41
N ALA A 156 -8.57 -20.11 -3.34
CA ALA A 156 -8.64 -20.47 -4.75
C ALA A 156 -8.19 -21.92 -5.03
N LYS A 157 -7.51 -22.57 -4.07
CA LYS A 157 -6.86 -23.88 -4.22
C LYS A 157 -5.87 -23.92 -5.37
N MET A 158 -5.05 -22.87 -5.50
CA MET A 158 -4.12 -22.70 -6.60
C MET A 158 -2.69 -22.45 -6.10
N ASP A 159 -1.71 -23.09 -6.75
CA ASP A 159 -0.30 -22.83 -6.46
C ASP A 159 0.16 -21.52 -7.11
N LYS A 160 1.09 -20.80 -6.47
CA LYS A 160 1.69 -19.58 -7.02
C LYS A 160 2.33 -19.79 -8.40
N SER A 161 2.80 -21.00 -8.73
CA SER A 161 3.35 -21.33 -10.04
C SER A 161 2.32 -21.34 -11.17
N SER A 162 1.02 -21.37 -10.83
CA SER A 162 -0.08 -21.33 -11.80
C SER A 162 -0.51 -19.91 -12.17
N ILE A 163 0.09 -18.89 -11.54
CA ILE A 163 -0.19 -17.48 -11.79
C ILE A 163 0.64 -17.01 -12.99
N HIS A 164 -0.03 -16.47 -14.00
CA HIS A 164 0.59 -16.06 -15.26
C HIS A 164 0.95 -14.58 -15.27
N ASP A 165 0.11 -13.75 -14.65
CA ASP A 165 0.33 -12.31 -14.55
C ASP A 165 -0.06 -11.83 -13.16
N VAL A 166 0.67 -10.81 -12.67
CA VAL A 166 0.34 -10.08 -11.45
C VAL A 166 0.09 -8.63 -11.83
N VAL A 167 -1.08 -8.12 -11.49
CA VAL A 167 -1.48 -6.73 -11.73
C VAL A 167 -1.46 -5.99 -10.40
N LEU A 168 -0.59 -4.98 -10.31
CA LEU A 168 -0.52 -4.09 -9.15
C LEU A 168 -1.43 -2.88 -9.37
N VAL A 169 -2.32 -2.66 -8.43
CA VAL A 169 -3.30 -1.57 -8.38
C VAL A 169 -3.13 -0.79 -7.07
N GLY A 170 -3.67 0.41 -7.02
CA GLY A 170 -3.61 1.27 -5.84
C GLY A 170 -2.30 2.05 -5.70
N GLY A 171 -2.38 3.24 -5.09
CA GLY A 171 -1.22 4.14 -5.00
C GLY A 171 -0.09 3.60 -4.11
N SER A 172 -0.43 2.79 -3.11
CA SER A 172 0.52 2.29 -2.12
C SER A 172 1.30 1.05 -2.61
N SER A 173 0.86 0.40 -3.70
CA SER A 173 1.66 -0.64 -4.38
C SER A 173 2.95 -0.11 -5.03
N ARG A 174 3.13 1.23 -5.08
CA ARG A 174 4.37 1.88 -5.53
C ARG A 174 5.47 1.91 -4.46
N ILE A 175 5.20 1.43 -3.25
CA ILE A 175 6.21 1.33 -2.18
C ILE A 175 7.12 0.14 -2.53
N PRO A 176 8.45 0.31 -2.70
CA PRO A 176 9.33 -0.77 -3.18
C PRO A 176 9.40 -2.03 -2.31
N LYS A 177 8.96 -1.95 -1.06
CA LYS A 177 8.93 -3.08 -0.11
C LYS A 177 7.70 -3.97 -0.29
N VAL A 178 6.63 -3.41 -0.87
CA VAL A 178 5.43 -4.11 -1.32
C VAL A 178 5.77 -4.87 -2.59
#